data_AF-A0A9P8S5V1-F1
#
_entry.id   AF-A0A9P8S5V1-F1
#
_cell.length_a   1.000
_cell.length_b   1.000
_cell.length_c   1.000
_cell.angle_alpha   90.00
_cell.angle_beta   90.00
_cell.angle_gamma   90.00
#
_symmetry.space_group_name_H-M   'P 1'
#
loop_
_entity.id
_entity.type
_entity.pdbx_description
1 polymer ?
#
loop_
_entity_poly.entity_id
_entity_poly.type
_entity_poly.pdbx_seq_one_letter_code
_entity_poly.pdbx_strand_id
1 'polypeptide(L)'
;MANEAPRPKLLWNSDNVKDVAESVGISSLNDEALKALTQDVEYRIGQVIIEALRLMRAARRTTLTVNDVSLALKVLDVEPLYGYDSTRPLRYGEASLGPGQPLFYIEDEEVDFEKLINAPLPKVPRDMNFTAHWLAIEGVQPSIPQNPTTAESRSQELLPKGPGANPALAALAGNDNVAVKPSVKHIVSKELILYFDKIQAAILDDNPDEEVVRLRQAALGSVRDDPGLHQLVPYFINFIMDRVTHHLDDTFTLRHMMELTNALIENKSLFLDPYASSLSAPALTCLMARKLGTDDGVDAMKDQYDLRQLAASLVGRIARKYSASNTLLRPKLTRTCLKYFLDPTKPPAVLYGAIYGLLEAGGPEAIRVLVLRNMKTFDAAILQPMRDRSEGSIEYEMLVQGLVQAVASLAQRGELGAPNGVNGTASDPELSELSEFIGSIVGGKIAAAGNRALVRTILDARSLA
;
A
#
# COMPACT_ATOMS: atom_id res chain seq x y z
N MET A 1 -44.76 60.86 20.43
CA MET A 1 -45.18 59.51 19.99
C MET A 1 -43.97 58.61 20.18
N ALA A 2 -43.98 57.79 21.23
CA ALA A 2 -42.85 56.92 21.56
C ALA A 2 -42.78 55.78 20.54
N ASN A 3 -41.60 55.61 19.94
CA ASN A 3 -41.29 54.52 19.02
C ASN A 3 -41.27 53.22 19.82
N GLU A 4 -42.27 52.37 19.61
CA GLU A 4 -42.35 51.05 20.25
C GLU A 4 -41.18 50.19 19.76
N ALA A 5 -40.35 49.70 20.68
CA ALA A 5 -39.26 48.78 20.37
C ALA A 5 -39.84 47.52 19.66
N PRO A 6 -39.16 46.97 18.64
CA PRO A 6 -39.63 45.79 17.94
C PRO A 6 -39.75 44.63 18.94
N ARG A 7 -40.99 44.26 19.28
CA ARG A 7 -41.25 43.12 20.16
C ARG A 7 -40.76 41.86 19.43
N PRO A 8 -39.96 40.99 20.09
CA PRO A 8 -39.53 39.74 19.46
C PRO A 8 -40.77 38.96 19.05
N LYS A 9 -40.90 38.67 17.76
CA LYS A 9 -42.00 37.88 17.22
C LYS A 9 -41.75 36.43 17.64
N LEU A 10 -42.56 35.94 18.57
CA LEU A 10 -42.53 34.53 18.97
C LEU A 10 -42.95 33.67 17.78
N LEU A 11 -42.23 32.58 17.57
CA LEU A 11 -42.52 31.61 16.51
C LEU A 11 -43.57 30.61 16.98
N TRP A 12 -43.68 30.38 18.30
CA TRP A 12 -44.70 29.49 18.86
C TRP A 12 -46.09 30.13 18.82
N ASN A 13 -47.09 29.36 18.35
CA ASN A 13 -48.47 29.83 18.31
C ASN A 13 -49.03 29.93 19.74
N SER A 14 -49.44 31.14 20.15
CA SER A 14 -50.02 31.36 21.48
C SER A 14 -51.36 30.64 21.66
N ASP A 15 -52.08 30.34 20.58
CA ASP A 15 -53.36 29.62 20.69
C ASP A 15 -53.18 28.19 21.22
N ASN A 16 -52.06 27.53 20.87
CA ASN A 16 -51.74 26.20 21.41
C ASN A 16 -51.64 26.20 22.95
N VAL A 17 -51.18 27.29 23.56
CA VAL A 17 -51.08 27.41 25.01
C VAL A 17 -52.46 27.59 25.64
N LYS A 18 -53.38 28.29 24.96
CA LYS A 18 -54.78 28.43 25.37
C LYS A 18 -55.51 27.09 25.28
N ASP A 19 -55.33 26.35 24.19
CA ASP A 19 -55.96 25.03 23.99
C ASP A 19 -55.57 24.06 25.12
N VAL A 20 -54.30 24.07 25.52
CA VAL A 20 -53.82 23.27 26.66
C VAL A 20 -54.44 23.76 27.98
N ALA A 21 -54.55 25.07 28.21
CA ALA A 21 -55.18 25.60 29.42
C ALA A 21 -56.67 25.20 29.52
N GLU A 22 -57.41 25.27 28.41
CA GLU A 22 -58.80 24.84 28.32
C GLU A 22 -58.95 23.33 28.55
N SER A 23 -58.01 22.51 28.08
CA SER A 23 -58.01 21.06 28.31
C SER A 23 -57.90 20.68 29.80
N VAL A 24 -57.29 21.54 30.60
CA VAL A 24 -57.16 21.39 32.06
C VAL A 24 -58.36 22.00 32.80
N GLY A 25 -59.27 22.68 32.10
CA GLY A 25 -60.48 23.31 32.64
C GLY A 25 -60.33 24.80 33.00
N ILE A 26 -59.25 25.46 32.55
CA ILE A 26 -59.04 26.90 32.76
C ILE A 26 -59.62 27.68 31.58
N SER A 27 -60.76 28.33 31.78
CA SER A 27 -61.52 28.98 30.70
C SER A 27 -60.97 30.34 30.25
N SER A 28 -60.17 31.01 31.07
CA SER A 28 -59.55 32.28 30.70
C SER A 28 -58.18 32.45 31.35
N LEU A 29 -57.19 32.80 30.54
CA LEU A 29 -55.83 33.09 30.96
C LEU A 29 -55.57 34.60 30.80
N ASN A 30 -54.88 35.21 31.76
CA ASN A 30 -54.44 36.60 31.60
C ASN A 30 -53.44 36.70 30.44
N ASP A 31 -53.57 37.73 29.60
CA ASP A 31 -52.73 37.94 28.40
C ASP A 31 -51.24 38.02 28.73
N GLU A 32 -50.89 38.58 29.88
CA GLU A 32 -49.49 38.67 30.33
C GLU A 32 -48.92 37.30 30.71
N ALA A 33 -49.73 36.44 31.34
CA ALA A 33 -49.36 35.06 31.67
C ALA A 33 -49.25 34.21 30.41
N LEU A 34 -50.16 34.39 29.45
CA LEU A 34 -50.12 33.71 28.15
C LEU A 34 -48.82 34.02 27.40
N LYS A 35 -48.45 35.30 27.35
CA LYS A 35 -47.23 35.74 26.70
C LYS A 35 -45.99 35.18 27.38
N ALA A 36 -45.91 35.23 28.70
CA ALA A 36 -44.77 34.69 29.45
C ALA A 36 -44.62 33.18 29.26
N LEU A 37 -45.73 32.43 29.31
CA LEU A 37 -45.72 30.98 29.13
C LEU A 37 -45.34 30.59 27.69
N THR A 38 -45.84 31.31 26.69
CA THR A 38 -45.46 31.11 25.28
C THR A 38 -43.95 31.31 25.08
N GLN A 39 -43.38 32.34 25.70
CA GLN A 39 -41.94 32.61 25.65
C GLN A 39 -41.10 31.51 26.30
N ASP A 40 -41.52 31.01 27.47
CA ASP A 40 -40.81 29.94 28.16
C ASP A 40 -40.89 28.63 27.36
N VAL A 41 -42.05 28.27 26.82
CA VAL A 41 -42.23 27.07 25.97
C VAL A 41 -41.28 27.11 24.77
N GLU A 42 -41.24 28.21 24.03
CA GLU A 42 -40.35 28.37 22.87
C GLU A 42 -38.87 28.23 23.28
N TYR A 43 -38.49 28.83 24.42
CA TYR A 43 -37.14 28.71 24.96
C TYR A 43 -36.78 27.26 25.33
N ARG A 44 -37.67 26.53 26.01
CA ARG A 44 -37.46 25.13 26.38
C ARG A 44 -37.34 24.21 25.17
N ILE A 45 -38.17 24.41 24.14
CA ILE A 45 -38.06 23.69 22.87
C ILE A 45 -36.69 23.97 22.23
N GLY A 46 -36.26 25.23 22.21
CA GLY A 46 -34.94 25.62 21.74
C GLY A 46 -33.80 24.92 22.49
N GLN A 47 -33.87 24.82 23.82
CA GLN A 47 -32.89 24.09 24.63
C GLN A 47 -32.80 22.61 24.24
N VAL A 48 -33.94 21.93 24.12
CA VAL A 48 -33.99 20.51 23.71
C VAL A 48 -33.39 20.33 22.31
N ILE A 49 -33.73 21.19 21.35
CA ILE A 49 -33.21 21.13 19.98
C ILE A 49 -31.69 21.31 19.96
N ILE A 50 -31.16 22.28 20.71
CA ILE A 50 -29.71 22.54 20.75
C ILE A 50 -28.95 21.35 21.32
N GLU A 51 -29.44 20.75 22.40
CA GLU A 51 -28.81 19.56 22.99
C GLU A 51 -28.92 18.33 22.07
N ALA A 52 -30.07 18.12 21.42
CA ALA A 52 -30.24 17.04 20.45
C ALA A 52 -29.28 17.21 19.24
N LEU A 53 -29.10 18.44 18.75
CA LEU A 53 -28.13 18.74 17.69
C LEU A 53 -26.68 18.47 18.14
N ARG A 54 -26.34 18.74 19.40
CA ARG A 54 -25.02 18.43 19.96
C ARG A 54 -24.77 16.91 19.94
N LEU A 55 -25.77 16.13 20.36
CA LEU A 55 -25.70 14.66 20.35
C LEU A 55 -25.61 14.07 18.93
N MET A 56 -26.39 14.60 17.99
CA MET A 56 -26.34 14.21 16.58
C MET A 56 -24.95 14.42 15.98
N ARG A 57 -24.35 15.60 16.23
CA ARG A 57 -23.00 15.93 15.76
C ARG A 57 -21.94 15.06 16.43
N ALA A 58 -22.08 14.78 17.73
CA ALA A 58 -21.20 13.86 18.45
C ALA A 58 -21.27 12.43 17.87
N ALA A 59 -22.45 12.01 17.40
CA ALA A 59 -22.65 10.75 16.68
C ALA A 59 -22.21 10.77 15.20
N ARG A 60 -21.57 11.87 14.73
CA ARG A 60 -21.10 12.06 13.34
C ARG A 60 -22.18 11.89 12.26
N ARG A 61 -23.42 12.26 12.60
CA ARG A 61 -24.55 12.26 11.66
C ARG A 61 -24.95 13.68 11.27
N THR A 62 -25.59 13.81 10.11
CA THR A 62 -26.15 15.07 9.60
C THR A 62 -27.68 15.11 9.70
N THR A 63 -28.30 13.98 10.01
CA THR A 63 -29.75 13.83 10.19
C THR A 63 -30.08 13.61 11.66
N LEU A 64 -30.98 14.44 12.20
CA LEU A 64 -31.45 14.34 13.58
C LEU A 64 -32.47 13.20 13.67
N THR A 65 -32.31 12.32 14.66
CA THR A 65 -33.20 11.19 14.90
C THR A 65 -33.95 11.32 16.22
N VAL A 66 -35.01 10.53 16.39
CA VAL A 66 -35.81 10.49 17.63
C VAL A 66 -34.93 10.16 18.85
N ASN A 67 -33.94 9.28 18.67
CA ASN A 67 -33.01 8.91 19.73
C ASN A 67 -32.16 10.09 20.22
N ASP A 68 -31.80 11.03 19.35
CA ASP A 68 -31.03 12.21 19.74
C ASP A 68 -31.85 13.14 20.64
N VAL A 69 -33.15 13.29 20.36
CA VAL A 69 -34.10 14.05 21.18
C VAL A 69 -34.38 13.33 22.50
N SER A 70 -34.60 12.00 22.47
CA SER A 70 -34.80 11.20 23.67
C SER A 70 -33.60 11.29 24.64
N LEU A 71 -32.38 11.24 24.11
CA LEU A 71 -31.17 11.45 24.89
C LEU A 71 -31.05 12.90 25.40
N ALA A 72 -31.43 13.90 24.61
CA ALA A 72 -31.44 15.28 25.04
C ALA A 72 -32.40 15.53 26.21
N LEU A 73 -33.60 14.94 26.17
CA LEU A 73 -34.57 15.01 27.27
C LEU A 73 -33.98 14.42 28.55
N LYS A 74 -33.30 13.26 28.45
CA LYS A 74 -32.61 12.64 29.59
C LYS A 74 -31.48 13.51 30.16
N VAL A 75 -30.72 14.21 29.31
CA VAL A 75 -29.64 15.12 29.74
C VAL A 75 -30.21 16.36 30.44
N LEU A 76 -31.39 16.81 30.03
CA LEU A 76 -32.09 17.95 30.62
C LEU A 76 -32.97 17.56 31.81
N ASP A 77 -32.87 16.32 32.30
CA ASP A 77 -33.70 15.75 33.38
C ASP A 77 -35.21 15.88 33.14
N VAL A 78 -35.63 15.81 31.87
CA VAL A 78 -37.04 15.79 31.46
C VAL A 78 -37.54 14.35 31.40
N GLU A 79 -38.81 14.15 31.76
CA GLU A 79 -39.46 12.84 31.68
C GLU A 79 -39.39 12.26 30.25
N PRO A 80 -39.07 10.96 30.10
CA PRO A 80 -38.91 10.35 28.79
C PRO A 80 -40.24 10.21 28.06
N LEU A 81 -40.25 10.63 26.79
CA LEU A 81 -41.39 10.43 25.88
C LEU A 81 -41.28 9.07 25.18
N TYR A 82 -42.22 8.17 25.47
CA TYR A 82 -42.30 6.83 24.87
C TYR A 82 -43.22 6.82 23.63
N GLY A 83 -43.08 5.79 22.79
CA GLY A 83 -43.96 5.57 21.62
C GLY A 83 -43.48 6.22 20.32
N TYR A 84 -42.32 6.87 20.31
CA TYR A 84 -41.73 7.47 19.11
C TYR A 84 -40.59 6.61 18.55
N ASP A 85 -40.63 6.32 17.26
CA ASP A 85 -39.58 5.60 16.54
C ASP A 85 -39.34 6.26 15.17
N SER A 86 -38.08 6.36 14.75
CA SER A 86 -37.71 6.91 13.44
C SER A 86 -38.15 6.02 12.27
N THR A 87 -38.47 4.75 12.51
CA THR A 87 -38.94 3.83 11.46
C THR A 87 -40.44 3.97 11.16
N ARG A 88 -41.21 4.63 12.03
CA ARG A 88 -42.67 4.79 11.91
C ARG A 88 -43.03 6.27 11.86
N PRO A 89 -43.18 6.87 10.66
CA PRO A 89 -43.56 8.27 10.55
C PRO A 89 -45.00 8.49 11.05
N LEU A 90 -45.21 9.58 11.79
CA LEU A 90 -46.54 10.00 12.24
C LEU A 90 -47.40 10.45 11.05
N ARG A 91 -48.66 10.03 11.05
CA ARG A 91 -49.68 10.49 10.09
C ARG A 91 -50.63 11.45 10.79
N TYR A 92 -50.76 12.65 10.23
CA TYR A 92 -51.65 13.68 10.74
C TYR A 92 -52.92 13.70 9.88
N GLY A 93 -54.05 13.42 10.51
CA GLY A 93 -55.38 13.64 9.94
C GLY A 93 -55.86 15.07 10.22
N GLU A 94 -56.68 15.63 9.33
CA GLU A 94 -57.29 16.94 9.49
C GLU A 94 -58.79 16.78 9.77
N ALA A 95 -59.28 17.43 10.83
CA ALA A 95 -60.69 17.54 11.16
C ALA A 95 -61.06 19.03 11.26
N SER A 96 -62.21 19.42 10.71
CA SER A 96 -62.70 20.80 10.81
C SER A 96 -63.75 20.90 11.92
N LEU A 97 -63.48 21.69 12.96
CA LEU A 97 -64.42 21.95 14.06
C LEU A 97 -65.33 23.18 13.81
N GLY A 98 -65.24 23.79 12.63
CA GLY A 98 -66.00 24.98 12.25
C GLY A 98 -65.28 25.81 11.17
N PRO A 99 -65.83 26.97 10.77
CA PRO A 99 -65.18 27.82 9.78
C PRO A 99 -63.88 28.42 10.33
N GLY A 100 -62.74 28.06 9.75
CA GLY A 100 -61.45 28.76 9.95
C GLY A 100 -60.51 28.18 11.01
N GLN A 101 -60.83 27.06 11.65
CA GLN A 101 -59.92 26.39 12.61
C GLN A 101 -59.71 24.91 12.22
N PRO A 102 -58.61 24.60 11.51
CA PRO A 102 -58.23 23.21 11.22
C PRO A 102 -57.63 22.57 12.48
N LEU A 103 -58.22 21.46 12.93
CA LEU A 103 -57.70 20.64 14.01
C LEU A 103 -56.94 19.45 13.41
N PHE A 104 -55.66 19.31 13.75
CA PHE A 104 -54.87 18.16 13.35
C PHE A 104 -54.84 17.14 14.49
N TYR A 105 -55.08 15.87 14.16
CA TYR A 105 -54.97 14.76 15.09
C TYR A 105 -54.02 13.71 14.54
N ILE A 106 -53.42 12.92 15.42
CA ILE A 106 -52.59 11.79 15.03
C ILE A 106 -53.51 10.61 14.79
N GLU A 107 -53.48 10.06 13.57
CA GLU A 107 -54.22 8.83 13.26
C GLU A 107 -53.58 7.65 13.99
N ASP A 108 -54.37 6.96 14.83
CA ASP A 108 -53.95 5.73 15.50
C ASP A 108 -54.63 4.53 14.82
N GLU A 109 -53.84 3.70 14.15
CA GLU A 109 -54.35 2.50 13.46
C GLU A 109 -54.41 1.34 14.45
N GLU A 110 -55.61 0.90 14.79
CA GLU A 110 -55.79 -0.30 15.61
C GLU A 110 -55.33 -1.55 14.83
N VAL A 111 -54.44 -2.34 15.44
CA VAL A 111 -53.90 -3.57 14.84
C VAL A 111 -54.33 -4.78 15.65
N ASP A 112 -54.88 -5.79 14.97
CA ASP A 112 -55.22 -7.08 15.56
C ASP A 112 -53.97 -7.84 16.05
N PHE A 113 -54.03 -8.35 17.28
CA PHE A 113 -52.95 -9.10 17.90
C PHE A 113 -52.60 -10.37 17.13
N GLU A 114 -53.56 -11.07 16.54
CA GLU A 114 -53.27 -12.28 15.77
C GLU A 114 -52.42 -11.97 14.53
N LYS A 115 -52.68 -10.83 13.90
CA LYS A 115 -51.91 -10.33 12.76
C LYS A 115 -50.48 -9.95 13.16
N LEU A 116 -50.31 -9.35 14.34
CA LEU A 116 -48.98 -8.97 14.85
C LEU A 116 -48.15 -10.19 15.24
N ILE A 117 -48.75 -11.19 15.91
CA ILE A 117 -48.06 -12.41 16.35
C ILE A 117 -47.60 -13.24 15.14
N ASN A 118 -48.44 -13.32 14.10
CA ASN A 118 -48.13 -14.08 12.88
C ASN A 118 -47.28 -13.27 11.86
N ALA A 119 -46.87 -12.04 12.20
CA ALA A 119 -46.05 -11.23 11.33
C ALA A 119 -44.64 -11.84 11.17
N PRO A 120 -44.08 -11.85 9.95
CA PRO A 120 -42.75 -12.39 9.73
C PRO A 120 -41.68 -11.51 10.40
N LEU A 121 -40.62 -12.16 10.89
CA LEU A 121 -39.48 -11.47 11.48
C LEU A 121 -38.79 -10.56 10.45
N PRO A 122 -38.26 -9.39 10.88
CA PRO A 122 -37.54 -8.49 10.01
C PRO A 122 -36.21 -9.12 9.53
N LYS A 123 -35.74 -8.68 8.37
CA LYS A 123 -34.44 -9.12 7.84
C LYS A 123 -33.31 -8.45 8.63
N VAL A 124 -32.33 -9.26 9.02
CA VAL A 124 -31.12 -8.77 9.70
C VAL A 124 -30.07 -8.35 8.66
N PRO A 125 -29.53 -7.12 8.73
CA PRO A 125 -28.40 -6.70 7.90
C PRO A 125 -27.15 -7.56 8.12
N ARG A 126 -26.21 -7.51 7.17
CA ARG A 126 -24.89 -8.13 7.36
C ARG A 126 -24.09 -7.38 8.43
N ASP A 127 -23.19 -8.11 9.09
CA ASP A 127 -22.24 -7.52 10.02
C ASP A 127 -21.33 -6.49 9.33
N MET A 128 -20.85 -5.53 10.12
CA MET A 128 -20.01 -4.44 9.65
C MET A 128 -18.67 -4.97 9.14
N ASN A 129 -18.32 -4.62 7.91
CA ASN A 129 -17.01 -4.86 7.31
C ASN A 129 -16.43 -3.55 6.76
N PHE A 130 -15.13 -3.54 6.49
CA PHE A 130 -14.47 -2.42 5.83
C PHE A 130 -13.88 -2.88 4.50
N THR A 131 -13.90 -1.99 3.52
CA THR A 131 -13.22 -2.19 2.23
C THR A 131 -12.29 -1.00 2.02
N ALA A 132 -11.00 -1.26 1.82
CA ALA A 132 -10.00 -0.23 1.58
C ALA A 132 -9.71 -0.11 0.07
N HIS A 133 -9.48 1.12 -0.38
CA HIS A 133 -9.04 1.43 -1.73
C HIS A 133 -8.17 2.69 -1.73
N TRP A 134 -7.41 2.90 -2.80
CA TRP A 134 -6.60 4.11 -2.98
C TRP A 134 -7.49 5.30 -3.37
N LEU A 135 -7.61 6.28 -2.47
CA LEU A 135 -8.30 7.54 -2.77
C LEU A 135 -7.44 8.49 -3.61
N ALA A 136 -6.13 8.53 -3.34
CA ALA A 136 -5.18 9.36 -4.08
C ALA A 136 -3.77 8.75 -4.07
N ILE A 137 -3.04 8.96 -5.16
CA ILE A 137 -1.63 8.62 -5.32
C ILE A 137 -0.95 9.90 -5.81
N GLU A 138 0.05 10.41 -5.08
CA GLU A 138 0.74 11.68 -5.42
C GLU A 138 -0.23 12.87 -5.58
N GLY A 139 -1.29 12.89 -4.77
CA GLY A 139 -2.34 13.92 -4.83
C GLY A 139 -3.35 13.75 -5.97
N VAL A 140 -3.15 12.80 -6.89
CA VAL A 140 -4.07 12.50 -7.99
C VAL A 140 -4.98 11.35 -7.61
N GLN A 141 -6.29 11.52 -7.80
CA GLN A 141 -7.28 10.46 -7.58
C GLN A 141 -7.25 9.44 -8.73
N PRO A 142 -7.03 8.14 -8.45
CA PRO A 142 -7.08 7.11 -9.49
C PRO A 142 -8.52 6.81 -9.90
N SER A 143 -8.70 6.46 -11.17
CA SER A 143 -10.00 6.18 -11.79
C SER A 143 -10.48 4.75 -11.52
N ILE A 144 -10.69 4.43 -10.24
CA ILE A 144 -11.26 3.14 -9.82
C ILE A 144 -12.76 3.28 -9.56
N PRO A 145 -13.56 2.19 -9.68
CA PRO A 145 -15.01 2.26 -9.49
C PRO A 145 -15.46 2.82 -8.13
N GLN A 146 -14.61 2.73 -7.11
CA GLN A 146 -14.88 3.23 -5.76
C GLN A 146 -14.70 4.76 -5.63
N ASN A 147 -13.93 5.38 -6.53
CA ASN A 147 -13.67 6.81 -6.51
C ASN A 147 -14.70 7.55 -7.39
N PRO A 148 -15.20 8.72 -6.96
CA PRO A 148 -16.14 9.50 -7.74
C PRO A 148 -15.50 9.96 -9.05
N THR A 149 -16.29 9.92 -10.12
CA THR A 149 -15.89 10.53 -11.38
C THR A 149 -15.99 12.06 -11.31
N THR A 150 -15.26 12.74 -12.19
CA THR A 150 -15.29 14.21 -12.32
C THR A 150 -16.66 14.74 -12.76
N ALA A 151 -17.52 13.89 -13.31
CA ALA A 151 -18.90 14.21 -13.65
C ALA A 151 -19.83 14.14 -12.43
N GLU A 152 -19.70 13.09 -11.60
CA GLU A 152 -20.48 12.91 -10.35
C GLU A 152 -20.13 13.96 -9.30
N SER A 153 -18.87 14.41 -9.27
CA SER A 153 -18.43 15.45 -8.34
C SER A 153 -19.13 16.80 -8.57
N ARG A 154 -19.63 17.08 -9.79
CA ARG A 154 -20.32 18.33 -10.11
C ARG A 154 -21.80 18.33 -9.70
N SER A 155 -22.43 17.16 -9.59
CA SER A 155 -23.85 17.06 -9.21
C SER A 155 -24.09 17.10 -7.70
N GLN A 156 -23.04 16.91 -6.89
CA GLN A 156 -23.07 16.99 -5.42
C GLN A 156 -22.63 18.35 -4.84
N GLU A 157 -22.29 19.34 -5.68
CA GLU A 157 -21.81 20.67 -5.26
C GLU A 157 -22.95 21.56 -4.73
N LEU A 158 -23.50 21.22 -3.56
CA LEU A 158 -24.33 22.12 -2.73
C LEU A 158 -23.53 22.80 -1.60
N LEU A 159 -22.23 22.48 -1.46
CA LEU A 159 -21.34 23.09 -0.48
C LEU A 159 -20.14 23.76 -1.20
N PRO A 160 -19.85 25.04 -0.93
CA PRO A 160 -18.70 25.72 -1.54
C PRO A 160 -17.39 25.07 -1.06
N LYS A 161 -16.56 24.63 -2.02
CA LYS A 161 -15.21 24.13 -1.73
C LYS A 161 -14.36 25.28 -1.16
N GLY A 162 -13.58 24.98 -0.13
CA GLY A 162 -12.63 25.93 0.44
C GLY A 162 -11.59 26.40 -0.61
N PRO A 163 -10.97 27.58 -0.43
CA PRO A 163 -9.99 28.10 -1.38
C PRO A 163 -8.80 27.13 -1.48
N GLY A 164 -8.62 26.47 -2.63
CA GLY A 164 -7.55 25.49 -2.86
C GLY A 164 -7.96 24.24 -3.64
N ALA A 165 -9.26 24.01 -3.87
CA ALA A 165 -9.73 22.93 -4.74
C ALA A 165 -9.44 23.26 -6.21
N ASN A 166 -8.21 23.03 -6.65
CA ASN A 166 -7.78 23.27 -8.02
C ASN A 166 -8.49 22.29 -8.99
N PRO A 167 -9.31 22.78 -9.96
CA PRO A 167 -9.95 21.93 -10.97
C PRO A 167 -8.95 21.27 -11.92
N ALA A 168 -7.70 21.77 -11.97
CA ALA A 168 -6.67 21.32 -12.89
C ALA A 168 -6.09 19.93 -12.57
N LEU A 169 -6.27 19.39 -11.35
CA LEU A 169 -5.85 18.02 -11.02
C LEU A 169 -6.80 16.95 -11.58
N ALA A 170 -8.06 17.32 -11.85
CA ALA A 170 -9.11 16.41 -12.32
C ALA A 170 -8.91 15.95 -13.78
N ALA A 171 -8.09 16.65 -14.57
CA ALA A 171 -7.81 16.29 -15.96
C ALA A 171 -6.84 15.10 -16.12
N LEU A 172 -6.24 14.61 -15.04
CA LEU A 172 -5.30 13.47 -15.07
C LEU A 172 -5.97 12.10 -14.82
N ALA A 173 -7.21 12.10 -14.30
CA ALA A 173 -7.95 10.90 -13.88
C ALA A 173 -8.70 10.22 -15.04
N GLY A 174 -8.11 10.21 -16.23
CA GLY A 174 -8.71 9.64 -17.43
C GLY A 174 -7.69 8.88 -18.26
N ASN A 175 -7.08 7.84 -17.71
CA ASN A 175 -6.51 6.77 -18.54
C ASN A 175 -6.27 5.48 -17.73
N ASP A 176 -7.03 4.44 -18.04
CA ASP A 176 -6.76 3.07 -17.63
C ASP A 176 -5.40 2.62 -18.17
N ASN A 177 -4.43 2.43 -17.27
CA ASN A 177 -3.18 1.69 -17.48
C ASN A 177 -2.39 1.94 -18.78
N VAL A 178 -1.71 3.10 -18.95
CA VAL A 178 -0.43 3.16 -19.69
C VAL A 178 0.41 4.31 -19.16
N ALA A 179 1.59 3.99 -18.63
CA ALA A 179 2.68 4.90 -18.28
C ALA A 179 2.29 6.13 -17.47
N VAL A 180 2.74 6.18 -16.21
CA VAL A 180 3.03 7.46 -15.57
C VAL A 180 4.03 8.18 -16.47
N LYS A 181 3.56 8.92 -17.47
CA LYS A 181 4.30 10.02 -18.05
C LYS A 181 4.30 11.07 -16.94
N PRO A 182 5.44 11.35 -16.30
CA PRO A 182 5.49 12.46 -15.37
C PRO A 182 5.51 13.73 -16.23
N SER A 183 4.35 14.11 -16.75
CA SER A 183 4.10 15.44 -17.30
C SER A 183 3.14 16.21 -16.40
N VAL A 184 3.11 15.87 -15.11
CA VAL A 184 2.98 16.92 -14.09
C VAL A 184 4.34 17.58 -14.08
N LYS A 185 4.42 18.86 -14.48
CA LYS A 185 5.57 19.68 -14.12
C LYS A 185 5.58 19.65 -12.59
N HIS A 186 6.32 18.73 -11.97
CA HIS A 186 6.50 18.78 -10.53
C HIS A 186 7.01 20.19 -10.27
N ILE A 187 6.32 20.92 -9.41
CA ILE A 187 6.70 22.29 -9.08
C ILE A 187 7.88 22.15 -8.12
N VAL A 188 9.02 21.72 -8.68
CA VAL A 188 10.26 21.54 -7.96
C VAL A 188 10.79 22.94 -7.69
N SER A 189 11.09 23.23 -6.43
CA SER A 189 11.69 24.51 -6.05
C SER A 189 13.09 24.65 -6.66
N LYS A 190 13.57 25.88 -6.84
CA LYS A 190 14.95 26.12 -7.28
C LYS A 190 15.98 25.44 -6.37
N GLU A 191 15.70 25.38 -5.08
CA GLU A 191 16.55 24.72 -4.08
C GLU A 191 16.61 23.21 -4.28
N LEU A 192 15.48 22.56 -4.55
CA LEU A 192 15.43 21.13 -4.84
C LEU A 192 16.13 20.77 -6.16
N ILE A 193 16.06 21.65 -7.17
CA ILE A 193 16.84 21.50 -8.41
C ILE A 193 18.34 21.59 -8.11
N LEU A 194 18.78 22.63 -7.38
CA LEU A 194 20.18 22.77 -6.99
C LEU A 194 20.68 21.61 -6.12
N TYR A 195 19.83 21.08 -5.25
CA TYR A 195 20.13 19.88 -4.48
C TYR A 195 20.34 18.68 -5.40
N PHE A 196 19.40 18.43 -6.31
CA PHE A 196 19.48 17.34 -7.27
C PHE A 196 20.74 17.43 -8.14
N ASP A 197 21.05 18.61 -8.68
CA ASP A 197 22.25 18.84 -9.50
C ASP A 197 23.54 18.59 -8.70
N LYS A 198 23.59 19.00 -7.43
CA LYS A 198 24.74 18.71 -6.55
C LYS A 198 24.91 17.23 -6.27
N ILE A 199 23.81 16.51 -6.05
CA ILE A 199 23.84 15.05 -5.85
C ILE A 199 24.32 14.37 -7.13
N GLN A 200 23.84 14.77 -8.31
CA GLN A 200 24.31 14.22 -9.58
C GLN A 200 25.81 14.45 -9.78
N ALA A 201 26.29 15.66 -9.56
CA ALA A 201 27.70 16.00 -9.71
C ALA A 201 28.58 15.18 -8.75
N ALA A 202 28.21 15.09 -7.47
CA ALA A 202 28.98 14.34 -6.47
C ALA A 202 29.01 12.82 -6.75
N ILE A 203 27.93 12.27 -7.30
CA ILE A 203 27.82 10.84 -7.61
C ILE A 203 28.59 10.45 -8.87
N LEU A 204 28.65 11.34 -9.87
CA LEU A 204 29.30 11.07 -11.16
C LEU A 204 30.76 11.52 -11.22
N ASP A 205 31.25 12.26 -10.22
CA ASP A 205 32.67 12.65 -10.14
C ASP A 205 33.53 11.40 -9.88
N ASP A 206 34.38 11.03 -10.83
CA ASP A 206 35.23 9.83 -10.83
C ASP A 206 36.60 10.07 -10.18
N ASN A 207 36.87 11.28 -9.70
CA ASN A 207 38.14 11.62 -9.10
C ASN A 207 38.40 10.77 -7.82
N PRO A 208 39.55 10.06 -7.74
CA PRO A 208 39.90 9.23 -6.58
C PRO A 208 40.33 10.01 -5.34
N ASP A 209 40.35 11.35 -5.39
CA ASP A 209 40.64 12.20 -4.24
C ASP A 209 39.75 11.86 -3.02
N GLU A 210 40.36 11.71 -1.85
CA GLU A 210 39.67 11.29 -0.62
C GLU A 210 38.51 12.24 -0.26
N GLU A 211 38.67 13.53 -0.55
CA GLU A 211 37.62 14.52 -0.35
C GLU A 211 36.40 14.29 -1.24
N VAL A 212 36.61 13.91 -2.51
CA VAL A 212 35.54 13.62 -3.47
C VAL A 212 34.80 12.35 -3.07
N VAL A 213 35.52 11.31 -2.67
CA VAL A 213 34.91 10.06 -2.15
C VAL A 213 34.07 10.36 -0.91
N ARG A 214 34.55 11.20 0.01
CA ARG A 214 33.79 11.63 1.19
C ARG A 214 32.54 12.43 0.81
N LEU A 215 32.64 13.34 -0.16
CA LEU A 215 31.50 14.10 -0.68
C LEU A 215 30.44 13.17 -1.29
N ARG A 216 30.87 12.14 -2.03
CA ARG A 216 29.97 11.14 -2.62
C ARG A 216 29.23 10.33 -1.55
N GLN A 217 29.94 9.87 -0.53
CA GLN A 217 29.33 9.16 0.60
C GLN A 217 28.36 10.08 1.37
N ALA A 218 28.70 11.35 1.56
CA ALA A 218 27.81 12.32 2.17
C ALA A 218 26.55 12.57 1.32
N ALA A 219 26.67 12.62 -0.01
CA ALA A 219 25.54 12.73 -0.93
C ALA A 219 24.59 11.53 -0.81
N LEU A 220 25.12 10.30 -0.79
CA LEU A 220 24.33 9.08 -0.59
C LEU A 220 23.68 9.04 0.80
N GLY A 221 24.40 9.48 1.84
CA GLY A 221 23.85 9.62 3.20
C GLY A 221 22.70 10.63 3.26
N SER A 222 22.84 11.77 2.57
CA SER A 222 21.79 12.78 2.46
C SER A 222 20.52 12.21 1.82
N VAL A 223 20.65 11.44 0.72
CA VAL A 223 19.49 10.80 0.07
C VAL A 223 18.82 9.75 0.98
N ARG A 224 19.60 9.05 1.80
CA ARG A 224 19.09 8.04 2.74
C ARG A 224 18.25 8.65 3.87
N ASP A 225 18.63 9.80 4.40
CA ASP A 225 18.06 10.33 5.64
C ASP A 225 17.12 11.53 5.44
N ASP A 226 17.18 12.23 4.30
CA ASP A 226 16.38 13.44 4.06
C ASP A 226 14.89 13.12 3.78
N PRO A 227 13.94 13.67 4.57
CA PRO A 227 12.50 13.46 4.39
C PRO A 227 11.87 14.34 3.28
N GLY A 228 12.54 15.39 2.82
CA GLY A 228 12.01 16.38 1.87
C GLY A 228 12.05 15.95 0.40
N LEU A 229 12.54 14.74 0.10
CA LEU A 229 12.89 14.32 -1.26
C LEU A 229 11.74 13.73 -2.07
N HIS A 230 10.51 13.69 -1.54
CA HIS A 230 9.38 13.02 -2.17
C HIS A 230 9.11 13.51 -3.61
N GLN A 231 9.19 14.84 -3.85
CA GLN A 231 9.00 15.41 -5.19
C GLN A 231 10.13 15.06 -6.18
N LEU A 232 11.33 14.73 -5.67
CA LEU A 232 12.49 14.37 -6.47
C LEU A 232 12.56 12.87 -6.79
N VAL A 233 11.79 12.02 -6.10
CA VAL A 233 11.79 10.56 -6.30
C VAL A 233 11.62 10.17 -7.78
N PRO A 234 10.63 10.71 -8.54
CA PRO A 234 10.48 10.36 -9.95
C PRO A 234 11.70 10.76 -10.79
N TYR A 235 12.36 11.86 -10.45
CA TYR A 235 13.55 12.35 -11.14
C TYR A 235 14.77 11.48 -10.85
N PHE A 236 14.96 11.04 -9.60
CA PHE A 236 15.99 10.08 -9.25
C PHE A 236 15.79 8.74 -9.98
N ILE A 237 14.56 8.23 -10.03
CA ILE A 237 14.26 6.96 -10.73
C ILE A 237 14.56 7.09 -12.22
N ASN A 238 14.11 8.18 -12.86
CA ASN A 238 14.40 8.43 -14.27
C ASN A 238 15.90 8.60 -14.53
N PHE A 239 16.61 9.31 -13.66
CA PHE A 239 18.06 9.46 -13.74
C PHE A 239 18.79 8.10 -13.64
N ILE A 240 18.41 7.25 -12.68
CA ILE A 240 18.96 5.90 -12.53
C ILE A 240 18.67 5.06 -13.79
N MET A 241 17.43 5.08 -14.29
CA MET A 241 17.05 4.33 -15.49
C MET A 241 17.82 4.81 -16.73
N ASP A 242 17.96 6.12 -16.90
CA ASP A 242 18.65 6.73 -18.04
C ASP A 242 20.15 6.39 -18.03
N ARG A 243 20.80 6.57 -16.87
CA ARG A 243 22.23 6.24 -16.71
C ARG A 243 22.50 4.77 -16.92
N VAL A 244 21.71 3.88 -16.32
CA VAL A 244 21.87 2.42 -16.48
C VAL A 244 21.61 1.97 -17.91
N THR A 245 20.70 2.60 -18.66
CA THR A 245 20.37 2.19 -20.02
C THR A 245 21.41 2.68 -21.04
N HIS A 246 21.91 3.90 -20.88
CA HIS A 246 22.82 4.53 -21.84
C HIS A 246 24.31 4.31 -21.53
N HIS A 247 24.68 3.99 -20.28
CA HIS A 247 26.08 3.85 -19.85
C HIS A 247 26.35 2.43 -19.30
N LEU A 248 25.96 1.40 -20.05
CA LEU A 248 26.24 -0.01 -19.70
C LEU A 248 27.74 -0.37 -19.77
N ASP A 249 28.51 0.49 -20.41
CA ASP A 249 29.93 0.41 -20.69
C ASP A 249 30.81 1.00 -19.57
N ASP A 250 30.21 1.69 -18.60
CA ASP A 250 30.92 2.25 -17.44
C ASP A 250 30.46 1.62 -16.12
N THR A 251 31.29 0.71 -15.60
CA THR A 251 31.05 0.03 -14.32
C THR A 251 31.01 0.99 -13.12
N PHE A 252 31.73 2.12 -13.18
CA PHE A 252 31.74 3.12 -12.11
C PHE A 252 30.37 3.78 -11.97
N THR A 253 29.80 4.29 -13.07
CA THR A 253 28.46 4.88 -13.07
C THR A 253 27.41 3.85 -12.62
N LEU A 254 27.46 2.62 -13.12
CA LEU A 254 26.50 1.58 -12.76
C LEU A 254 26.53 1.23 -11.27
N ARG A 255 27.72 1.11 -10.67
CA ARG A 255 27.86 0.85 -9.22
C ARG A 255 27.19 1.94 -8.41
N HIS A 256 27.46 3.20 -8.73
CA HIS A 256 26.90 4.32 -7.98
C HIS A 256 25.40 4.50 -8.22
N MET A 257 24.86 4.12 -9.38
CA MET A 257 23.41 4.07 -9.59
C MET A 257 22.74 3.00 -8.72
N MET A 258 23.40 1.85 -8.50
CA MET A 258 22.92 0.82 -7.59
C MET A 258 23.02 1.27 -6.12
N GLU A 259 24.08 1.96 -5.73
CA GLU A 259 24.21 2.54 -4.38
C GLU A 259 23.16 3.63 -4.12
N LEU A 260 22.89 4.50 -5.10
CA LEU A 260 21.81 5.48 -5.03
C LEU A 260 20.43 4.80 -4.91
N THR A 261 20.21 3.71 -5.66
CA THR A 261 19.00 2.88 -5.52
C THR A 261 18.89 2.32 -4.10
N ASN A 262 19.99 1.87 -3.51
CA ASN A 262 20.01 1.38 -2.13
C ASN A 262 19.67 2.49 -1.13
N ALA A 263 20.26 3.68 -1.29
CA ALA A 263 20.01 4.83 -0.42
C ALA A 263 18.53 5.25 -0.43
N LEU A 264 17.90 5.28 -1.62
CA LEU A 264 16.47 5.54 -1.75
C LEU A 264 15.63 4.48 -1.04
N ILE A 265 15.97 3.20 -1.18
CA ILE A 265 15.24 2.10 -0.53
C ILE A 265 15.40 2.10 0.99
N GLU A 266 16.54 2.53 1.51
CA GLU A 266 16.79 2.60 2.96
C GLU A 266 16.07 3.78 3.64
N ASN A 267 15.74 4.82 2.88
CA ASN A 267 14.98 5.97 3.37
C ASN A 267 13.56 5.55 3.81
N LYS A 268 13.23 5.80 5.08
CA LYS A 268 11.94 5.42 5.71
C LYS A 268 10.85 6.46 5.51
N SER A 269 11.22 7.71 5.23
CA SER A 269 10.27 8.81 4.98
C SER A 269 9.71 8.80 3.56
N LEU A 270 10.34 8.09 2.63
CA LEU A 270 9.89 8.01 1.24
C LEU A 270 8.92 6.84 1.03
N PHE A 271 7.76 7.15 0.45
CA PHE A 271 6.81 6.14 -0.01
C PHE A 271 7.17 5.69 -1.43
N LEU A 272 7.86 4.56 -1.55
CA LEU A 272 8.37 4.04 -2.83
C LEU A 272 7.53 2.90 -3.43
N ASP A 273 6.46 2.47 -2.76
CA ASP A 273 5.62 1.35 -3.21
C ASP A 273 5.09 1.51 -4.66
N PRO A 274 4.62 2.70 -5.10
CA PRO A 274 4.17 2.89 -6.48
C PRO A 274 5.31 2.72 -7.51
N TYR A 275 6.55 2.93 -7.07
CA TYR A 275 7.74 2.95 -7.90
C TYR A 275 8.56 1.65 -7.82
N ALA A 276 8.20 0.69 -6.97
CA ALA A 276 8.96 -0.52 -6.73
C ALA A 276 9.23 -1.33 -8.01
N SER A 277 8.25 -1.40 -8.92
CA SER A 277 8.43 -2.07 -10.22
C SER A 277 9.42 -1.31 -11.12
N SER A 278 9.33 0.02 -11.18
CA SER A 278 10.23 0.85 -11.99
C SER A 278 11.66 0.83 -11.46
N LEU A 279 11.84 0.84 -10.13
CA LEU A 279 13.16 0.71 -9.48
C LEU A 279 13.78 -0.69 -9.68
N SER A 280 12.97 -1.73 -9.81
CA SER A 280 13.48 -3.09 -10.06
C SER A 280 14.06 -3.27 -11.47
N ALA A 281 13.61 -2.48 -12.46
CA ALA A 281 14.04 -2.60 -13.85
C ALA A 281 15.54 -2.33 -14.06
N PRO A 282 16.12 -1.19 -13.62
CA PRO A 282 17.55 -0.93 -13.78
C PRO A 282 18.41 -1.95 -13.01
N ALA A 283 17.97 -2.39 -11.82
CA ALA A 283 18.68 -3.43 -11.07
C ALA A 283 18.68 -4.77 -11.82
N LEU A 284 17.56 -5.16 -12.42
CA LEU A 284 17.49 -6.35 -13.29
C LEU A 284 18.38 -6.22 -14.53
N THR A 285 18.47 -5.02 -15.13
CA THR A 285 19.35 -4.77 -16.27
C THR A 285 20.82 -4.97 -15.89
N CYS A 286 21.29 -4.36 -14.79
CA CYS A 286 22.66 -4.55 -14.30
C CYS A 286 22.94 -6.02 -13.94
N LEU A 287 21.93 -6.71 -13.40
CA LEU A 287 22.06 -8.12 -13.04
C LEU A 287 22.17 -9.04 -14.28
N MET A 288 21.37 -8.78 -15.32
CA MET A 288 21.18 -9.67 -16.49
C MET A 288 21.91 -9.19 -17.76
N ALA A 289 22.74 -8.15 -17.68
CA ALA A 289 23.48 -7.63 -18.82
C ALA A 289 24.52 -8.64 -19.34
N ARG A 290 24.56 -8.79 -20.67
CA ARG A 290 25.50 -9.70 -21.35
C ARG A 290 26.96 -9.26 -21.21
N LYS A 291 27.22 -7.96 -21.37
CA LYS A 291 28.51 -7.33 -21.15
C LYS A 291 28.28 -6.09 -20.28
N LEU A 292 29.10 -5.93 -19.26
CA LEU A 292 29.15 -4.77 -18.37
C LEU A 292 30.56 -4.20 -18.50
N GLY A 293 30.71 -2.91 -18.72
CA GLY A 293 32.04 -2.35 -18.91
C GLY A 293 32.60 -2.56 -20.32
N THR A 294 33.65 -1.81 -20.67
CA THR A 294 34.44 -2.00 -21.89
C THR A 294 35.67 -2.90 -21.67
N ASP A 295 36.19 -2.93 -20.45
CA ASP A 295 37.43 -3.63 -20.08
C ASP A 295 37.18 -5.10 -19.74
N ASP A 296 38.04 -5.97 -20.29
CA ASP A 296 38.00 -7.42 -20.14
C ASP A 296 39.16 -7.93 -19.23
N GLY A 297 39.87 -7.01 -18.55
CA GLY A 297 40.88 -7.34 -17.55
C GLY A 297 40.35 -8.13 -16.34
N VAL A 298 41.25 -8.81 -15.62
CA VAL A 298 40.87 -9.65 -14.46
C VAL A 298 40.21 -8.83 -13.35
N ASP A 299 40.74 -7.63 -13.06
CA ASP A 299 40.16 -6.72 -12.06
C ASP A 299 38.79 -6.18 -12.51
N ALA A 300 38.67 -5.83 -13.79
CA ALA A 300 37.39 -5.40 -14.37
C ALA A 300 36.33 -6.50 -14.29
N MET A 301 36.69 -7.76 -14.57
CA MET A 301 35.79 -8.91 -14.44
C MET A 301 35.31 -9.07 -13.00
N LYS A 302 36.20 -8.93 -12.01
CA LYS A 302 35.83 -8.98 -10.59
C LYS A 302 34.82 -7.89 -10.24
N ASP A 303 35.07 -6.65 -10.66
CA ASP A 303 34.16 -5.53 -10.44
C ASP A 303 32.78 -5.75 -11.08
N GLN A 304 32.72 -6.38 -12.25
CA GLN A 304 31.45 -6.74 -12.90
C GLN A 304 30.67 -7.79 -12.11
N TYR A 305 31.34 -8.78 -11.50
CA TYR A 305 30.68 -9.78 -10.65
C TYR A 305 30.20 -9.18 -9.33
N ASP A 306 30.98 -8.30 -8.72
CA ASP A 306 30.60 -7.56 -7.51
C ASP A 306 29.38 -6.66 -7.78
N LEU A 307 29.34 -5.98 -8.93
CA LEU A 307 28.18 -5.19 -9.36
C LEU A 307 26.92 -6.06 -9.53
N ARG A 308 27.05 -7.25 -10.13
CA ARG A 308 25.93 -8.20 -10.25
C ARG A 308 25.43 -8.67 -8.88
N GLN A 309 26.34 -8.91 -7.93
CA GLN A 309 25.95 -9.30 -6.57
C GLN A 309 25.22 -8.17 -5.84
N LEU A 310 25.69 -6.92 -5.97
CA LEU A 310 24.99 -5.75 -5.46
C LEU A 310 23.59 -5.63 -6.07
N ALA A 311 23.47 -5.74 -7.39
CA ALA A 311 22.19 -5.70 -8.10
C ALA A 311 21.23 -6.82 -7.63
N ALA A 312 21.72 -8.05 -7.45
CA ALA A 312 20.93 -9.17 -6.92
C ALA A 312 20.40 -8.87 -5.52
N SER A 313 21.25 -8.34 -4.64
CA SER A 313 20.86 -7.96 -3.27
C SER A 313 19.77 -6.89 -3.27
N LEU A 314 19.82 -5.93 -4.21
CA LEU A 314 18.81 -4.89 -4.37
C LEU A 314 17.50 -5.45 -4.87
N VAL A 315 17.53 -6.32 -5.89
CA VAL A 315 16.32 -7.02 -6.37
C VAL A 315 15.68 -7.81 -5.22
N GLY A 316 16.48 -8.49 -4.38
CA GLY A 316 16.00 -9.17 -3.18
C GLY A 316 15.38 -8.24 -2.15
N ARG A 317 16.05 -7.12 -1.82
CA ARG A 317 15.52 -6.09 -0.91
C ARG A 317 14.19 -5.52 -1.43
N ILE A 318 14.10 -5.19 -2.71
CA ILE A 318 12.87 -4.70 -3.36
C ILE A 318 11.77 -5.78 -3.27
N ALA A 319 12.10 -7.03 -3.62
CA ALA A 319 11.14 -8.13 -3.60
C ALA A 319 10.58 -8.40 -2.19
N ARG A 320 11.41 -8.30 -1.14
CA ARG A 320 11.01 -8.53 0.25
C ARG A 320 10.26 -7.32 0.84
N LYS A 321 10.75 -6.10 0.62
CA LYS A 321 10.16 -4.88 1.21
C LYS A 321 8.78 -4.56 0.63
N TYR A 322 8.60 -4.71 -0.68
CA TYR A 322 7.39 -4.28 -1.38
C TYR A 322 6.42 -5.43 -1.73
N SER A 323 6.66 -6.66 -1.28
CA SER A 323 5.74 -7.78 -1.53
C SER A 323 4.39 -7.64 -0.82
N ALA A 324 4.34 -6.91 0.31
CA ALA A 324 3.09 -6.68 1.04
C ALA A 324 2.14 -5.80 0.23
N SER A 325 2.66 -4.74 -0.39
CA SER A 325 1.90 -3.79 -1.19
C SER A 325 1.63 -4.30 -2.61
N ASN A 326 2.56 -5.07 -3.18
CA ASN A 326 2.40 -5.69 -4.50
C ASN A 326 2.76 -7.18 -4.46
N THR A 327 1.73 -8.00 -4.30
CA THR A 327 1.85 -9.47 -4.23
C THR A 327 2.37 -10.09 -5.54
N LEU A 328 2.25 -9.39 -6.67
CA LEU A 328 2.72 -9.86 -7.99
C LEU A 328 4.20 -9.54 -8.25
N LEU A 329 4.81 -8.62 -7.50
CA LEU A 329 6.17 -8.16 -7.74
C LEU A 329 7.18 -9.29 -7.54
N ARG A 330 7.19 -9.94 -6.38
CA ARG A 330 8.13 -11.02 -6.05
C ARG A 330 8.02 -12.21 -7.02
N PRO A 331 6.81 -12.73 -7.35
CA PRO A 331 6.66 -13.74 -8.39
C PRO A 331 7.18 -13.30 -9.77
N LYS A 332 6.95 -12.05 -10.17
CA LYS A 332 7.42 -11.50 -11.44
C LYS A 332 8.96 -11.47 -11.51
N LEU A 333 9.61 -10.97 -10.47
CA LEU A 333 11.09 -10.91 -10.39
C LEU A 333 11.72 -12.30 -10.40
N THR A 334 11.16 -13.22 -9.61
CA THR A 334 11.58 -14.64 -9.53
C THR A 334 11.45 -15.31 -10.90
N ARG A 335 10.31 -15.12 -11.58
CA ARG A 335 10.05 -15.68 -12.91
C ARG A 335 11.01 -15.14 -13.97
N THR A 336 11.32 -13.85 -13.94
CA THR A 336 12.31 -13.26 -14.85
C THR A 336 13.67 -13.92 -14.65
N CYS A 337 14.17 -14.02 -13.42
CA CYS A 337 15.47 -14.68 -13.14
C CYS A 337 15.46 -16.14 -13.59
N LEU A 338 14.39 -16.89 -13.30
CA LEU A 338 14.26 -18.28 -13.73
C LEU A 338 14.30 -18.43 -15.26
N LYS A 339 13.64 -17.54 -16.00
CA LYS A 339 13.63 -17.57 -17.47
C LYS A 339 15.04 -17.46 -18.06
N TYR A 340 15.89 -16.58 -17.50
CA TYR A 340 17.27 -16.44 -17.94
C TYR A 340 18.14 -17.63 -17.51
N PHE A 341 17.92 -18.15 -16.30
CA PHE A 341 18.66 -19.31 -15.78
C PHE A 341 18.44 -20.58 -16.62
N LEU A 342 17.22 -20.81 -17.09
CA LEU A 342 16.87 -22.00 -17.89
C LEU A 342 17.22 -21.89 -19.38
N ASP A 343 17.79 -20.77 -19.83
CA ASP A 343 18.16 -20.56 -21.23
C ASP A 343 19.65 -20.92 -21.46
N PRO A 344 19.96 -22.03 -22.15
CA PRO A 344 21.33 -22.50 -22.34
C PRO A 344 22.14 -21.63 -23.32
N THR A 345 21.50 -20.68 -24.00
CA THR A 345 22.18 -19.76 -24.93
C THR A 345 22.80 -18.55 -24.23
N LYS A 346 22.54 -18.37 -22.93
CA LYS A 346 23.02 -17.20 -22.18
C LYS A 346 24.49 -17.35 -21.78
N PRO A 347 25.25 -16.25 -21.76
CA PRO A 347 26.63 -16.27 -21.31
C PRO A 347 26.71 -16.55 -19.79
N PRO A 348 27.85 -17.08 -19.30
CA PRO A 348 28.01 -17.50 -17.90
C PRO A 348 27.73 -16.39 -16.90
N ALA A 349 28.16 -15.16 -17.21
CA ALA A 349 27.95 -13.99 -16.35
C ALA A 349 26.45 -13.66 -16.13
N VAL A 350 25.60 -13.91 -17.14
CA VAL A 350 24.14 -13.73 -17.03
C VAL A 350 23.52 -14.87 -16.23
N LEU A 351 23.98 -16.11 -16.42
CA LEU A 351 23.53 -17.25 -15.63
C LEU A 351 23.88 -17.08 -14.16
N TYR A 352 25.08 -16.57 -13.86
CA TYR A 352 25.52 -16.21 -12.51
C TYR A 352 24.56 -15.20 -11.88
N GLY A 353 24.27 -14.09 -12.57
CA GLY A 353 23.31 -13.10 -12.09
C GLY A 353 21.91 -13.70 -11.88
N ALA A 354 21.49 -14.64 -12.72
CA ALA A 354 20.15 -15.21 -12.67
C ALA A 354 19.97 -16.10 -11.43
N ILE A 355 21.00 -16.87 -11.07
CA ILE A 355 21.03 -17.68 -9.85
C ILE A 355 20.96 -16.80 -8.61
N TYR A 356 21.81 -15.77 -8.52
CA TYR A 356 21.81 -14.86 -7.37
C TYR A 356 20.51 -14.05 -7.26
N GLY A 357 19.95 -13.58 -8.38
CA GLY A 357 18.66 -12.94 -8.41
C GLY A 357 17.54 -13.86 -7.93
N LEU A 358 17.58 -15.14 -8.30
CA LEU A 358 16.61 -16.14 -7.86
C LEU A 358 16.75 -16.44 -6.36
N LEU A 359 17.98 -16.54 -5.86
CA LEU A 359 18.28 -16.71 -4.44
C LEU A 359 17.76 -15.53 -3.62
N GLU A 360 18.07 -14.31 -4.02
CA GLU A 360 17.72 -13.11 -3.25
C GLU A 360 16.24 -12.73 -3.32
N ALA A 361 15.61 -12.82 -4.50
CA ALA A 361 14.20 -12.47 -4.70
C ALA A 361 13.25 -13.60 -4.28
N GLY A 362 13.58 -14.84 -4.67
CA GLY A 362 12.78 -16.03 -4.40
C GLY A 362 13.02 -16.58 -2.99
N GLY A 363 14.23 -16.40 -2.45
CA GLY A 363 14.67 -17.01 -1.20
C GLY A 363 15.09 -18.47 -1.38
N PRO A 364 15.53 -19.14 -0.29
CA PRO A 364 16.00 -20.53 -0.35
C PRO A 364 14.94 -21.51 -0.88
N GLU A 365 13.65 -21.26 -0.65
CA GLU A 365 12.56 -22.11 -1.16
C GLU A 365 12.48 -22.12 -2.70
N ALA A 366 12.77 -20.98 -3.33
CA ALA A 366 12.82 -20.91 -4.80
C ALA A 366 13.98 -21.76 -5.35
N ILE A 367 15.12 -21.80 -4.66
CA ILE A 367 16.23 -22.68 -5.02
C ILE A 367 15.82 -24.15 -4.87
N ARG A 368 15.20 -24.50 -3.74
CA ARG A 368 14.74 -25.87 -3.46
C ARG A 368 13.81 -26.40 -4.55
N VAL A 369 12.81 -25.61 -4.94
CA VAL A 369 11.73 -26.06 -5.84
C VAL A 369 12.09 -25.87 -7.32
N LEU A 370 12.73 -24.75 -7.69
CA LEU A 370 12.93 -24.38 -9.10
C LEU A 370 14.31 -24.73 -9.63
N VAL A 371 15.36 -24.59 -8.81
CA VAL A 371 16.75 -24.81 -9.24
C VAL A 371 17.07 -26.30 -9.18
N LEU A 372 16.93 -26.95 -8.01
CA LEU A 372 17.33 -28.35 -7.82
C LEU A 372 16.73 -29.29 -8.87
N ARG A 373 15.46 -29.10 -9.21
CA ARG A 373 14.76 -29.89 -10.24
C ARG A 373 15.44 -29.84 -11.62
N ASN A 374 16.00 -28.70 -11.99
CA ASN A 374 16.60 -28.47 -13.31
C ASN A 374 18.13 -28.58 -13.29
N MET A 375 18.75 -28.82 -12.13
CA MET A 375 20.21 -28.83 -11.97
C MET A 375 20.90 -29.90 -12.81
N LYS A 376 20.35 -31.13 -12.88
CA LYS A 376 20.93 -32.21 -13.70
C LYS A 376 21.00 -31.83 -15.18
N THR A 377 19.91 -31.28 -15.71
CA THR A 377 19.83 -30.82 -17.10
C THR A 377 20.78 -29.65 -17.34
N PHE A 378 20.89 -28.73 -16.38
CA PHE A 378 21.82 -27.60 -16.43
C PHE A 378 23.29 -28.06 -16.41
N ASP A 379 23.64 -29.04 -15.57
CA ASP A 379 24.98 -29.64 -15.49
C ASP A 379 25.40 -30.23 -16.85
N ALA A 380 24.53 -31.05 -17.45
CA ALA A 380 24.79 -31.69 -18.74
C ALA A 380 24.83 -30.70 -19.92
N ALA A 381 23.92 -29.71 -19.95
CA ALA A 381 23.78 -28.80 -21.09
C ALA A 381 24.77 -27.63 -21.08
N ILE A 382 25.23 -27.20 -19.90
CA ILE A 382 26.01 -25.96 -19.74
C ILE A 382 27.34 -26.23 -19.03
N LEU A 383 27.32 -26.81 -17.83
CA LEU A 383 28.54 -26.93 -17.02
C LEU A 383 29.56 -27.92 -17.61
N GLN A 384 29.12 -29.07 -18.11
CA GLN A 384 30.01 -30.07 -18.73
C GLN A 384 30.66 -29.53 -20.02
N PRO A 385 29.91 -29.00 -21.01
CA PRO A 385 30.51 -28.40 -22.20
C PRO A 385 31.45 -27.22 -21.90
N MET A 386 31.15 -26.43 -20.85
CA MET A 386 32.03 -25.33 -20.43
C MET A 386 33.32 -25.84 -19.79
N ARG A 387 33.24 -26.87 -18.95
CA ARG A 387 34.43 -27.50 -18.37
C ARG A 387 35.34 -28.03 -19.48
N ASP A 388 34.77 -28.75 -20.44
CA ASP A 388 35.56 -29.39 -21.50
C ASP A 388 36.21 -28.38 -22.47
N ARG A 389 35.62 -27.18 -22.62
CA ARG A 389 36.15 -26.11 -23.50
C ARG A 389 37.11 -25.15 -22.80
N SER A 390 36.97 -24.97 -21.48
CA SER A 390 37.56 -23.84 -20.76
C SER A 390 37.77 -24.15 -19.27
N GLU A 391 38.26 -25.35 -18.95
CA GLU A 391 38.55 -25.75 -17.58
C GLU A 391 39.50 -24.75 -16.90
N GLY A 392 39.08 -24.17 -15.77
CA GLY A 392 39.84 -23.15 -15.04
C GLY A 392 39.60 -21.69 -15.49
N SER A 393 38.60 -21.41 -16.34
CA SER A 393 38.22 -20.02 -16.61
C SER A 393 37.56 -19.39 -15.38
N ILE A 394 37.89 -18.12 -15.12
CA ILE A 394 37.31 -17.35 -14.00
C ILE A 394 35.77 -17.35 -14.07
N GLU A 395 35.21 -17.26 -15.28
CA GLU A 395 33.75 -17.29 -15.49
C GLU A 395 33.12 -18.62 -15.09
N TYR A 396 33.78 -19.74 -15.41
CA TYR A 396 33.32 -21.07 -15.02
C TYR A 396 33.37 -21.23 -13.50
N GLU A 397 34.47 -20.83 -12.88
CA GLU A 397 34.64 -20.93 -11.43
C GLU A 397 33.61 -20.10 -10.67
N MET A 398 33.38 -18.85 -11.11
CA MET A 398 32.38 -17.95 -10.52
C MET A 398 30.97 -18.52 -10.66
N LEU A 399 30.59 -19.06 -11.83
CA LEU A 399 29.28 -19.67 -12.03
C LEU A 399 29.06 -20.89 -11.13
N VAL A 400 30.06 -21.78 -11.06
CA VAL A 400 29.99 -22.95 -10.18
C VAL A 400 29.94 -22.54 -8.71
N GLN A 401 30.72 -21.54 -8.30
CA GLN A 401 30.68 -21.00 -6.94
C GLN A 401 29.30 -20.41 -6.61
N GLY A 402 28.71 -19.64 -7.54
CA GLY A 402 27.36 -19.09 -7.38
C GLY A 402 26.28 -20.16 -7.21
N LEU A 403 26.36 -21.24 -7.98
CA LEU A 403 25.48 -22.40 -7.83
C LEU A 403 25.64 -23.10 -6.48
N VAL A 404 26.88 -23.36 -6.08
CA VAL A 404 27.18 -23.98 -4.79
C VAL A 404 26.68 -23.11 -3.64
N GLN A 405 26.90 -21.79 -3.69
CA GLN A 405 26.41 -20.86 -2.68
C GLN A 405 24.88 -20.81 -2.62
N ALA A 406 24.21 -20.78 -3.78
CA ALA A 406 22.75 -20.80 -3.84
C ALA A 406 22.18 -22.10 -3.24
N VAL A 407 22.77 -23.25 -3.54
CA VAL A 407 22.36 -24.53 -2.93
C VAL A 407 22.71 -24.59 -1.45
N ALA A 408 23.87 -24.08 -1.04
CA ALA A 408 24.30 -24.02 0.36
C ALA A 408 23.37 -23.16 1.23
N SER A 409 22.65 -22.20 0.65
CA SER A 409 21.62 -21.42 1.37
C SER A 409 20.51 -22.28 1.98
N LEU A 410 20.29 -23.50 1.47
CA LEU A 410 19.33 -24.46 2.02
C LEU A 410 19.76 -25.01 3.38
N ALA A 411 21.07 -25.03 3.68
CA ALA A 411 21.61 -25.55 4.93
C ALA A 411 21.18 -24.72 6.15
N GLN A 412 21.13 -23.38 5.99
CA GLN A 412 20.77 -22.44 7.06
C GLN A 412 19.35 -22.65 7.62
N ARG A 413 18.49 -23.41 6.90
CA ARG A 413 17.12 -23.71 7.33
C ARG A 413 16.98 -25.08 8.00
N GLY A 414 17.90 -26.01 7.71
CA GLY A 414 17.90 -27.37 8.27
C GLY A 414 18.21 -27.42 9.76
N GLU A 415 18.90 -26.40 10.29
CA GLU A 415 19.30 -26.34 11.71
C GLU A 415 18.14 -26.01 12.66
N LEU A 416 17.06 -25.38 12.17
CA LEU A 416 15.90 -25.01 13.01
C LEU A 416 14.94 -26.17 13.31
N GLY A 417 15.20 -27.38 12.80
CA GLY A 417 14.33 -28.55 12.98
C GLY A 417 15.03 -29.91 13.05
N ALA A 418 16.36 -29.97 13.04
CA ALA A 418 17.09 -31.23 13.12
C ALA A 418 17.40 -31.62 14.59
N PRO A 419 17.11 -32.86 15.03
CA PRO A 419 17.58 -33.35 16.32
C PRO A 419 19.12 -33.36 16.35
N ASN A 420 19.71 -33.09 17.52
CA ASN A 420 21.15 -32.87 17.81
C ASN A 420 22.13 -34.02 17.45
N GLY A 421 21.86 -34.85 16.44
CA GLY A 421 22.66 -36.02 16.05
C GLY A 421 23.15 -36.05 14.60
N VAL A 422 23.10 -34.94 13.84
CA VAL A 422 23.39 -34.91 12.39
C VAL A 422 24.84 -34.48 12.05
N ASN A 423 25.78 -34.59 12.98
CA ASN A 423 27.20 -34.27 12.75
C ASN A 423 27.99 -35.49 12.29
N GLY A 424 27.79 -35.89 11.03
CA GLY A 424 28.60 -36.93 10.37
C GLY A 424 28.72 -36.66 8.87
N THR A 425 29.69 -37.29 8.21
CA THR A 425 29.84 -37.24 6.74
C THR A 425 28.72 -38.05 6.08
N ALA A 426 28.23 -37.59 4.92
CA ALA A 426 27.27 -38.34 4.14
C ALA A 426 27.87 -39.68 3.69
N SER A 427 27.05 -40.73 3.63
CA SER A 427 27.48 -42.06 3.19
C SER A 427 27.67 -42.11 1.67
N ASP A 428 28.55 -42.98 1.17
CA ASP A 428 28.80 -43.18 -0.26
C ASP A 428 27.53 -43.34 -1.13
N PRO A 429 26.47 -44.08 -0.72
CA PRO A 429 25.22 -44.12 -1.49
C PRO A 429 24.49 -42.77 -1.52
N GLU A 430 24.44 -42.03 -0.40
CA GLU A 430 23.83 -40.68 -0.35
C GLU A 430 24.58 -39.71 -1.27
N LEU A 431 25.90 -39.84 -1.38
CA LEU A 431 26.74 -39.03 -2.27
C LEU A 431 26.56 -39.40 -3.75
N SER A 432 26.41 -40.70 -4.05
CA SER A 432 26.09 -41.16 -5.40
C SER A 432 24.72 -40.62 -5.85
N GLU A 433 23.70 -40.74 -4.99
CA GLU A 433 22.36 -40.21 -5.27
C GLU A 433 22.34 -38.69 -5.43
N LEU A 434 23.13 -37.97 -4.63
CA LEU A 434 23.30 -36.52 -4.77
C LEU A 434 23.84 -36.17 -6.17
N SER A 435 24.92 -36.82 -6.59
CA SER A 435 25.52 -36.57 -7.90
C SER A 435 24.58 -36.92 -9.06
N GLU A 436 23.73 -37.93 -8.89
CA GLU A 436 22.71 -38.29 -9.87
C GLU A 436 21.60 -37.24 -9.97
N PHE A 437 21.22 -36.59 -8.86
CA PHE A 437 20.11 -35.64 -8.80
C PHE A 437 20.50 -34.23 -9.23
N ILE A 438 21.63 -33.69 -8.75
CA ILE A 438 22.05 -32.30 -9.02
C ILE A 438 23.22 -32.17 -10.00
N GLY A 439 23.77 -33.29 -10.49
CA GLY A 439 24.90 -33.31 -11.41
C GLY A 439 26.25 -33.51 -10.73
N SER A 440 27.23 -33.95 -11.51
CA SER A 440 28.54 -34.39 -11.00
C SER A 440 29.40 -33.24 -10.48
N ILE A 441 29.31 -32.05 -11.10
CA ILE A 441 30.17 -30.90 -10.78
C ILE A 441 29.74 -30.25 -9.47
N VAL A 442 28.47 -29.82 -9.40
CA VAL A 442 27.92 -29.18 -8.19
C VAL A 442 27.77 -30.20 -7.06
N GLY A 443 27.35 -31.43 -7.37
CA GLY A 443 27.29 -32.54 -6.41
C GLY A 443 28.64 -32.87 -5.80
N GLY A 444 29.71 -32.92 -6.60
CA GLY A 444 31.07 -33.15 -6.11
C GLY A 444 31.56 -32.04 -5.18
N LYS A 445 31.30 -30.77 -5.50
CA LYS A 445 31.68 -29.65 -4.61
C LYS A 445 30.89 -29.62 -3.29
N ILE A 446 29.62 -30.00 -3.31
CA ILE A 446 28.81 -30.11 -2.09
C ILE A 446 29.24 -31.31 -1.25
N ALA A 447 29.57 -32.44 -1.88
CA ALA A 447 30.13 -33.61 -1.22
C ALA A 447 31.44 -33.28 -0.50
N ALA A 448 32.33 -32.53 -1.15
CA ALA A 448 33.59 -32.07 -0.57
C ALA A 448 33.41 -31.13 0.64
N ALA A 449 32.30 -30.39 0.71
CA ALA A 449 31.99 -29.54 1.86
C ALA A 449 31.56 -30.33 3.11
N GLY A 450 31.29 -31.63 3.01
CA GLY A 450 31.06 -32.53 4.15
C GLY A 450 29.77 -32.29 4.95
N ASN A 451 28.85 -31.43 4.50
CA ASN A 451 27.63 -31.09 5.22
C ASN A 451 26.49 -32.08 4.91
N ARG A 452 26.35 -33.13 5.72
CA ARG A 452 25.31 -34.15 5.54
C ARG A 452 23.88 -33.62 5.68
N ALA A 453 23.65 -32.62 6.53
CA ALA A 453 22.32 -32.02 6.68
C ALA A 453 21.85 -31.34 5.38
N LEU A 454 22.77 -30.67 4.68
CA LEU A 454 22.51 -30.09 3.37
C LEU A 454 22.23 -31.18 2.31
N VAL A 455 23.03 -32.25 2.27
CA VAL A 455 22.83 -33.38 1.35
C VAL A 455 21.44 -33.98 1.54
N ARG A 456 21.03 -34.24 2.79
CA ARG A 456 19.70 -34.75 3.09
C ARG A 456 18.59 -33.78 2.66
N THR A 457 18.75 -32.48 2.91
CA THR A 457 17.77 -31.46 2.50
C THR A 457 17.60 -31.43 0.97
N ILE A 458 18.68 -31.63 0.22
CA ILE A 458 18.66 -31.72 -1.25
C ILE A 458 17.94 -33.00 -1.70
N LEU A 459 18.25 -34.14 -1.09
CA LEU A 459 17.59 -35.42 -1.40
C LEU A 459 16.11 -35.41 -1.03
N ASP A 460 15.72 -34.78 0.08
CA ASP A 460 14.32 -34.58 0.47
C ASP A 460 13.58 -33.64 -0.49
N ALA A 461 14.28 -32.77 -1.23
CA ALA A 461 13.66 -31.96 -2.27
C ALA A 461 13.26 -32.79 -3.51
N ARG A 462 13.85 -33.98 -3.69
CA ARG A 462 13.48 -34.92 -4.77
C ARG A 462 12.05 -35.41 -4.64
N SER A 463 11.54 -35.61 -3.42
CA SER A 463 10.17 -36.11 -3.21
C SER A 463 9.08 -35.06 -3.45
N LEU A 464 9.47 -33.79 -3.62
CA LEU A 464 8.58 -32.67 -3.98
C LEU A 464 8.52 -32.42 -5.50
N ALA A 465 9.39 -33.07 -6.27
CA ALA A 465 9.47 -33.01 -7.73
C ALA A 465 8.72 -34.18 -8.37
#